data_AF-A0A7L1AHW7-F1
#
_entry.id   AF-A0A7L1AHW7-F1
#
_cell.length_a   1.000
_cell.length_b   1.000
_cell.length_c   1.000
_cell.angle_alpha   90.00
_cell.angle_beta   90.00
_cell.angle_gamma   90.00
#
_symmetry.space_group_name_H-M   'P 1'
#
loop_
_entity.id
_entity.type
_entity.pdbx_description
1 polymer ?
#
loop_
_entity_poly.entity_id
_entity_poly.type
_entity_poly.pdbx_seq_one_letter_code
_entity_poly.pdbx_strand_id
1 'polypeptide(L)'
;PKPPRHKRLSHLFHRTSATSATSATSAAPQSGRWASEKKLAELHDPSGDILVSPNPQQPPSILKIFGGAISRGANYKSVLATPRSSARQLVREALERYGLNPDDF
;
A
#
# COMPACT_ATOMS: atom_id res chain seq x y z
N PRO A 1 -38.13 -30.12 1.28
CA PRO A 1 -36.70 -29.85 1.59
C PRO A 1 -36.29 -28.44 1.10
N LYS A 2 -36.04 -27.50 2.02
CA LYS A 2 -35.56 -26.14 1.69
C LYS A 2 -34.03 -26.10 1.81
N PRO A 3 -33.28 -25.53 0.85
CA PRO A 3 -31.82 -25.49 0.92
C PRO A 3 -31.32 -24.53 2.02
N PRO A 4 -30.13 -24.78 2.61
CA PRO A 4 -29.60 -23.98 3.70
C PRO A 4 -29.25 -22.57 3.21
N ARG A 5 -29.78 -21.56 3.91
CA ARG A 5 -29.50 -20.14 3.63
C ARG A 5 -28.11 -19.80 4.15
N HIS A 6 -27.18 -19.49 3.25
CA HIS A 6 -25.85 -19.01 3.60
C HIS A 6 -25.95 -17.82 4.58
N LYS A 7 -25.19 -17.89 5.69
CA LYS A 7 -25.12 -16.82 6.68
C LYS A 7 -24.40 -15.63 6.05
N ARG A 8 -25.15 -14.59 5.67
CA ARG A 8 -24.58 -13.31 5.21
C ARG A 8 -23.81 -12.70 6.37
N LEU A 9 -22.48 -12.58 6.25
CA LEU A 9 -21.59 -11.96 7.24
C LEU A 9 -21.81 -10.44 7.41
N SER A 10 -22.93 -9.90 6.92
CA SER A 10 -23.24 -8.47 6.83
C SER A 10 -23.49 -7.78 8.18
N HIS A 11 -23.58 -8.53 9.28
CA HIS A 11 -23.75 -7.96 10.61
C HIS A 11 -22.45 -7.79 11.41
N LEU A 12 -21.30 -8.25 10.88
CA LEU A 12 -20.04 -8.23 11.63
C LEU A 12 -19.51 -6.82 11.93
N PHE A 13 -19.98 -5.80 11.20
CA PHE A 13 -19.44 -4.44 11.27
C PHE A 13 -20.36 -3.41 11.94
N HIS A 14 -21.49 -3.81 12.54
CA HIS A 14 -22.26 -2.91 13.39
C HIS A 14 -21.70 -2.94 14.82
N ARG A 15 -20.48 -2.42 14.98
CA ARG A 15 -19.94 -2.17 16.32
C ARG A 15 -20.71 -1.00 16.91
N THR A 16 -21.43 -1.30 17.98
CA THR A 16 -22.14 -0.39 18.85
C THR A 16 -21.19 0.65 19.44
N SER A 17 -21.46 1.94 19.19
CA SER A 17 -20.97 3.04 20.02
C SER A 17 -21.98 3.26 21.14
N ALA A 18 -21.90 2.46 22.19
CA ALA A 18 -22.57 2.76 23.45
C ALA A 18 -21.57 3.50 24.35
N THR A 19 -21.42 4.80 24.13
CA THR A 19 -20.84 5.72 25.12
C THR A 19 -21.98 6.54 25.70
N SER A 20 -22.32 6.24 26.95
CA SER A 20 -23.27 6.99 27.75
C SER A 20 -22.84 8.45 27.87
N ALA A 21 -23.76 9.32 27.47
CA ALA A 21 -23.96 10.72 27.83
C ALA A 21 -22.80 11.48 28.53
N THR A 22 -22.28 12.50 27.84
CA THR A 22 -22.10 13.84 28.43
C THR A 22 -21.99 14.89 27.33
N SER A 23 -22.93 15.83 27.35
CA SER A 23 -22.86 17.23 26.86
C SER A 23 -22.31 17.54 25.45
N ALA A 24 -23.26 17.91 24.59
CA ALA A 24 -23.23 19.01 23.61
C ALA A 24 -21.90 19.41 22.94
N THR A 25 -21.80 19.18 21.64
CA THR A 25 -21.55 20.21 20.60
C THR A 25 -21.66 19.57 19.22
N SER A 26 -22.26 20.31 18.30
CA SER A 26 -22.51 19.93 16.91
C SER A 26 -21.22 19.75 16.10
N ALA A 27 -21.00 18.58 15.49
CA ALA A 27 -20.27 18.45 14.21
C ALA A 27 -20.29 17.00 13.68
N ALA A 28 -20.77 16.85 12.44
CA ALA A 28 -20.56 15.82 11.41
C ALA A 28 -20.33 14.32 11.79
N PRO A 29 -20.94 13.37 11.05
CA PRO A 29 -20.61 11.96 11.18
C PRO A 29 -19.17 11.73 10.69
N GLN A 30 -18.28 11.41 11.62
CA GLN A 30 -16.90 11.04 11.32
C GLN A 30 -16.90 9.63 10.71
N SER A 31 -17.17 9.57 9.40
CA SER A 31 -16.86 8.42 8.56
C SER A 31 -15.40 8.04 8.83
N GLY A 32 -15.13 6.76 9.09
CA GLY A 32 -13.81 6.25 9.47
C GLY A 32 -12.70 6.83 8.58
N ARG A 33 -12.01 7.84 9.10
CA ARG A 33 -10.84 8.43 8.48
C ARG A 33 -9.70 7.45 8.70
N TRP A 34 -9.26 6.81 7.62
CA TRP A 34 -8.06 5.99 7.64
C TRP A 34 -6.90 6.79 8.22
N ALA A 35 -6.06 6.16 9.03
CA ALA A 35 -4.93 6.83 9.69
C ALA A 35 -3.92 7.47 8.71
N SER A 36 -4.04 7.20 7.40
CA SER A 36 -3.27 7.80 6.30
C SER A 36 -3.74 9.19 5.88
N GLU A 37 -5.00 9.58 6.14
CA GLU A 37 -5.54 10.86 5.65
C GLU A 37 -4.91 12.06 6.38
N LYS A 38 -4.59 11.90 7.67
CA LYS A 38 -3.83 12.92 8.43
C LYS A 38 -2.39 13.11 7.93
N LYS A 39 -1.87 12.20 7.09
CA LYS A 39 -0.51 12.30 6.52
C LYS A 39 -0.47 13.12 5.23
N LEU A 40 -1.62 13.44 4.63
CA LEU A 40 -1.71 14.33 3.47
C LEU A 40 -1.50 15.80 3.82
N ALA A 41 -1.83 16.22 5.05
CA ALA A 41 -1.67 17.60 5.50
C ALA A 41 -0.20 17.99 5.80
N GLU A 42 0.70 17.01 5.92
CA GLU A 42 2.15 17.22 6.13
C GLU A 42 2.96 17.06 4.82
N LEU A 43 2.31 17.02 3.65
CA LEU A 43 3.03 17.06 2.38
C LEU A 43 3.51 18.50 2.11
N HIS A 44 4.74 18.76 2.55
CA HIS A 44 5.54 19.91 2.18
C HIS A 44 5.70 19.99 0.65
N ASP A 45 5.58 21.20 0.09
CA ASP A 45 5.82 21.50 -1.32
C ASP A 45 7.23 21.03 -1.72
N PRO A 46 7.41 20.14 -2.74
CA PRO A 46 8.72 19.65 -3.09
C PRO A 46 9.45 20.72 -3.92
N SER A 47 9.97 21.72 -3.22
CA SER A 47 10.97 22.63 -3.78
C SER A 47 12.27 21.85 -4.04
N GLY A 48 12.43 21.42 -5.29
CA GLY A 48 13.68 21.58 -6.04
C GLY A 48 14.82 20.59 -5.86
N ASP A 49 15.15 20.12 -4.65
CA ASP A 49 16.46 19.44 -4.44
C ASP A 49 16.31 18.05 -3.80
N ILE A 50 15.99 17.04 -4.62
CA ILE A 50 16.01 15.62 -4.21
C ILE A 50 17.46 15.12 -4.16
N LEU A 51 18.27 15.67 -3.27
CA LEU A 51 19.50 15.01 -2.79
C LEU A 51 19.26 14.56 -1.35
N VAL A 52 18.22 13.74 -1.14
CA VAL A 52 18.07 13.05 0.12
C VAL A 52 19.20 12.01 0.19
N SER A 53 20.16 12.24 1.09
CA SER A 53 21.13 11.20 1.43
C SER A 53 20.34 9.93 1.79
N PRO A 54 20.67 8.75 1.23
CA PRO A 54 19.92 7.54 1.48
C PRO A 54 19.92 7.28 2.99
N ASN A 55 18.78 7.55 3.63
CA ASN A 55 18.64 7.36 5.05
C ASN A 55 18.59 5.86 5.32
N PRO A 56 19.63 5.26 5.94
CA PRO A 56 19.68 3.82 6.17
C PRO A 56 18.58 3.32 7.12
N GLN A 57 17.88 4.23 7.83
CA GLN A 57 16.76 3.90 8.71
C GLN A 57 15.40 3.87 8.00
N GLN A 58 15.33 4.13 6.69
CA GLN A 58 14.08 3.92 5.97
C GLN A 58 13.68 2.44 5.99
N PRO A 59 12.42 2.11 6.31
CA PRO A 59 11.97 0.73 6.31
C PRO A 59 11.98 0.14 4.89
N PRO A 60 12.15 -1.18 4.74
CA PRO A 60 11.97 -1.85 3.46
C PRO A 60 10.58 -1.60 2.87
N SER A 61 10.50 -1.62 1.54
CA SER A 61 9.27 -1.37 0.78
C SER A 61 9.10 -2.41 -0.33
N ILE A 62 7.90 -2.46 -0.92
CA ILE A 62 7.60 -3.36 -2.05
C ILE A 62 7.40 -2.51 -3.31
N LEU A 63 8.20 -2.78 -4.35
CA LEU A 63 8.04 -2.19 -5.67
C LEU A 63 7.13 -3.05 -6.55
N LYS A 64 6.22 -2.40 -7.27
CA LYS A 64 5.40 -3.02 -8.31
C LYS A 64 6.07 -2.81 -9.66
N ILE A 65 6.74 -3.83 -10.18
CA ILE A 65 7.46 -3.73 -11.47
C ILE A 65 6.58 -4.30 -12.57
N PHE A 66 6.42 -3.54 -13.64
CA PHE A 66 5.70 -3.95 -14.85
C PHE A 66 6.70 -4.26 -15.96
N GLY A 67 6.38 -5.25 -16.79
CA GLY A 67 7.19 -5.64 -17.94
C GLY A 67 6.29 -5.85 -19.16
N GLY A 68 5.83 -4.76 -19.78
CA GLY A 68 4.85 -4.82 -20.87
C GLY A 68 5.31 -5.63 -22.09
N ALA A 69 6.63 -5.68 -22.34
CA ALA A 69 7.24 -6.52 -23.38
C ALA A 69 7.40 -8.00 -22.96
N ILE A 70 7.35 -8.30 -21.66
CA ILE A 70 7.62 -9.62 -21.07
C ILE A 70 6.32 -10.36 -20.76
N SER A 71 5.35 -9.68 -20.15
CA SER A 71 4.06 -10.24 -19.76
C SER A 71 2.93 -9.30 -20.17
N ARG A 72 2.07 -9.77 -21.07
CA ARG A 72 0.93 -8.98 -21.58
C ARG A 72 -0.11 -8.74 -20.48
N GLY A 73 -0.84 -7.63 -20.59
CA GLY A 73 -1.91 -7.26 -19.65
C GLY A 73 -1.38 -6.55 -18.40
N ALA A 74 -2.18 -6.50 -17.34
CA ALA A 74 -1.85 -5.79 -16.10
C ALA A 74 -1.04 -6.66 -15.11
N ASN A 75 -0.02 -7.36 -15.61
CA ASN A 75 0.80 -8.27 -14.82
C ASN A 75 2.03 -7.54 -14.26
N TYR A 76 2.11 -7.45 -12.92
CA TYR A 76 3.28 -6.94 -12.21
C TYR A 76 3.90 -8.02 -11.34
N LYS A 77 5.20 -7.87 -11.05
CA LYS A 77 5.90 -8.66 -10.04
C LYS A 77 6.35 -7.75 -8.90
N SER A 78 6.15 -8.21 -7.67
CA SER A 78 6.59 -7.48 -6.47
C SER A 78 8.05 -7.75 -6.20
N VAL A 79 8.85 -6.70 -6.03
CA VAL A 79 10.27 -6.76 -5.64
C VAL A 79 10.45 -6.07 -4.30
N LEU A 80 11.22 -6.66 -3.39
CA LEU A 80 11.54 -6.02 -2.11
C LEU A 80 12.66 -4.99 -2.33
N ALA A 81 12.40 -3.74 -1.97
CA ALA A 81 13.38 -2.66 -2.05
C ALA A 81 13.79 -2.18 -0.65
N THR A 82 15.09 -2.07 -0.45
CA THR A 82 15.68 -1.46 0.74
C THR A 82 16.39 -0.16 0.35
N PRO A 83 16.70 0.73 1.31
CA PRO A 83 17.46 1.96 1.02
C PRO A 83 18.87 1.70 0.46
N ARG A 84 19.37 0.46 0.57
CA ARG A 84 20.67 0.03 0.05
C ARG A 84 20.58 -0.71 -1.28
N SER A 85 19.38 -1.00 -1.77
CA SER A 85 19.19 -1.74 -3.01
C SER A 85 19.56 -0.86 -4.20
N SER A 86 20.49 -1.33 -5.04
CA SER A 86 20.83 -0.67 -6.30
C SER A 86 19.82 -1.01 -7.40
N ALA A 87 19.74 -0.16 -8.42
CA ALA A 87 18.89 -0.41 -9.58
C ALA A 87 19.20 -1.76 -10.26
N ARG A 88 20.49 -2.10 -10.40
CA ARG A 88 20.92 -3.39 -10.98
C ARG A 88 20.40 -4.59 -10.20
N GLN A 89 20.47 -4.54 -8.87
CA GLN A 89 19.94 -5.61 -8.03
C GLN A 89 18.42 -5.75 -8.17
N LEU A 90 17.69 -4.63 -8.21
CA LEU A 90 16.24 -4.62 -8.38
C LEU A 90 15.81 -5.16 -9.75
N VAL A 91 16.54 -4.81 -10.82
CA VAL A 91 16.27 -5.33 -12.17
C VAL A 91 16.55 -6.83 -12.21
N ARG A 92 17.67 -7.28 -11.64
CA ARG A 92 18.00 -8.71 -11.55
C ARG A 92 16.88 -9.52 -10.90
N GLU A 93 16.41 -9.07 -9.73
CA GLU A 93 15.33 -9.73 -8.97
C GLU A 93 13.99 -9.67 -9.74
N ALA A 94 13.75 -8.62 -10.52
CA ALA A 94 12.59 -8.52 -11.39
C ALA A 94 12.63 -9.56 -12.53
N LEU A 95 13.76 -9.64 -13.24
CA LEU A 95 13.97 -10.58 -14.34
C LEU A 95 13.77 -12.02 -13.88
N GLU A 96 14.35 -12.39 -12.73
CA GLU A 96 14.17 -13.72 -12.14
C GLU A 96 12.68 -14.02 -11.84
N ARG A 97 11.93 -13.07 -11.27
CA ARG A 97 10.49 -13.24 -11.02
C ARG A 97 9.62 -13.28 -12.27
N TYR A 98 10.12 -12.74 -13.38
CA TYR A 98 9.50 -12.85 -14.69
C TYR A 98 9.93 -14.11 -15.45
N GLY A 99 10.88 -14.90 -14.92
CA GLY A 99 11.39 -16.12 -15.56
C GLY A 99 12.41 -15.85 -16.67
N LEU A 100 13.10 -14.72 -16.63
CA LEU A 100 14.14 -14.32 -17.57
C LEU A 100 15.54 -14.50 -16.95
N ASN A 101 16.57 -14.45 -17.80
CA ASN A 101 17.95 -14.52 -17.34
C ASN A 101 18.35 -13.23 -16.58
N PRO A 102 18.78 -13.31 -15.31
CA PRO A 102 19.16 -12.15 -14.49
C PRO A 102 20.36 -11.33 -15.03
N ASP A 103 21.17 -11.90 -15.92
CA ASP A 103 22.40 -11.28 -16.44
C ASP A 103 22.21 -10.59 -17.80
N ASP A 104 20.99 -10.55 -18.35
CA ASP A 104 20.69 -9.92 -19.65
C ASP A 104 20.60 -8.36 -19.57
N PHE A 105 21.12 -7.72 -18.52
CA PHE A 105 21.01 -6.27 -18.25
C PHE A 105 22.28 -5.62 -17.67
#